data_AF-A0A095SY71-F1
#
_entry.id   AF-A0A095SY71-F1
#
_cell.length_a   1.000
_cell.length_b   1.000
_cell.length_c   1.000
_cell.angle_alpha   90.00
_cell.angle_beta   90.00
_cell.angle_gamma   90.00
#
_symmetry.space_group_name_H-M   'P 1'
#
loop_
_entity.id
_entity.type
_entity.pdbx_description
1 polymer ?
#
loop_
_entity_poly.entity_id
_entity_poly.type
_entity_poly.pdbx_seq_one_letter_code
_entity_poly.pdbx_strand_id
1 'polypeptide(L)'
;MCKNCFDKQYYGFPSQTEFEYFEDILDLKCKSEKINILESKNEIEIGLIDYRMYYQCNTCKEKFVMSIPDNAWRGYFLTEKKAIEYHEKIKISDKKKRNGCLVIIFLIVIFTIYSIVK
;
A
#
# COMPACT_ATOMS: atom_id res chain seq x y z
N MET A 1 11.46 -13.97 12.24
CA MET A 1 10.19 -13.49 12.84
C MET A 1 9.90 -14.32 14.08
N CYS A 2 9.30 -13.74 15.12
CA CYS A 2 8.97 -14.51 16.33
C CYS A 2 7.58 -15.17 16.19
N LYS A 3 7.33 -16.23 16.98
CA LYS A 3 6.09 -17.03 16.92
C LYS A 3 4.80 -16.22 17.13
N ASN A 4 4.90 -15.06 17.77
CA ASN A 4 3.75 -14.20 18.05
C ASN A 4 3.44 -13.22 16.90
N CYS A 5 4.35 -13.01 15.95
CA CYS A 5 4.12 -12.12 14.82
C CYS A 5 3.50 -12.86 13.62
N PHE A 6 3.47 -12.21 12.46
CA PHE A 6 2.97 -12.79 11.21
C PHE A 6 4.12 -13.26 10.35
N ASP A 7 4.14 -14.52 9.91
CA ASP A 7 5.21 -15.01 9.02
C ASP A 7 4.95 -14.62 7.55
N LYS A 8 3.69 -14.38 7.19
CA LYS A 8 3.26 -14.02 5.85
C LYS A 8 3.07 -12.51 5.74
N GLN A 9 3.56 -11.95 4.65
CA GLN A 9 3.35 -10.56 4.25
C GLN A 9 2.55 -10.54 2.95
N TYR A 10 1.66 -9.57 2.83
CA TYR A 10 0.71 -9.45 1.73
C TYR A 10 0.97 -8.15 1.00
N TYR A 11 1.40 -8.22 -0.26
CA TYR A 11 1.47 -7.07 -1.18
C TYR A 11 0.13 -6.79 -1.88
N GLY A 12 -0.88 -7.60 -1.57
CA GLY A 12 -2.19 -7.70 -2.20
C GLY A 12 -2.87 -8.95 -1.65
N PHE A 13 -4.15 -8.86 -1.29
CA PHE A 13 -4.92 -10.03 -0.89
C PHE A 13 -5.49 -10.71 -2.15
N PRO A 14 -5.32 -12.04 -2.32
CA PRO A 14 -5.80 -12.75 -3.51
C PRO A 14 -7.32 -12.72 -3.68
N SER A 15 -8.06 -12.63 -2.59
CA SER A 15 -9.53 -12.55 -2.57
C SER A 15 -10.01 -11.83 -1.31
N GLN A 16 -11.28 -11.42 -1.33
CA GLN A 16 -11.95 -10.84 -0.16
C GLN A 16 -11.99 -11.85 1.01
N THR A 17 -12.25 -13.13 0.73
CA THR A 17 -12.29 -14.18 1.76
C THR A 17 -10.92 -14.38 2.43
N GLU A 18 -9.82 -14.30 1.67
CA GLU A 18 -8.48 -14.34 2.26
C GLU A 18 -8.16 -13.12 3.12
N PHE A 19 -8.69 -11.96 2.75
CA PHE A 19 -8.58 -10.74 3.54
C PHE A 19 -9.32 -10.86 4.87
N GLU A 20 -10.59 -11.27 4.84
CA GLU A 20 -11.43 -11.45 6.04
C GLU A 20 -10.81 -12.49 6.99
N TYR A 21 -10.34 -13.62 6.47
CA TYR A 21 -9.65 -14.62 7.28
C TYR A 21 -8.37 -14.08 7.93
N PHE A 22 -7.61 -13.25 7.21
CA PHE A 22 -6.44 -12.59 7.78
C PHE A 22 -6.82 -11.57 8.86
N GLU A 23 -7.89 -10.80 8.65
CA GLU A 23 -8.40 -9.83 9.60
C GLU A 23 -8.83 -10.50 10.91
N ASP A 24 -9.53 -11.63 10.84
CA ASP A 24 -9.90 -12.44 12.02
C ASP A 24 -8.67 -12.86 12.84
N ILE A 25 -7.60 -13.31 12.17
CA ILE A 25 -6.34 -13.68 12.84
C ILE A 25 -5.67 -12.46 13.48
N LEU A 26 -5.69 -11.32 12.78
CA LEU A 26 -5.13 -10.07 13.27
C LEU A 26 -5.88 -9.60 14.51
N ASP A 27 -7.20 -9.60 14.49
CA ASP A 27 -8.05 -9.25 15.61
C ASP A 27 -7.82 -10.18 16.82
N LEU A 28 -7.75 -11.50 16.61
CA LEU A 28 -7.39 -12.45 17.67
C LEU A 28 -6.02 -12.17 18.30
N LYS A 29 -5.03 -11.79 17.49
CA LYS A 29 -3.69 -11.41 17.97
C LYS A 29 -3.68 -10.07 18.71
N CYS A 30 -4.54 -9.14 18.32
CA CYS A 30 -4.74 -7.88 19.03
C CYS A 30 -5.43 -8.11 20.39
N LYS A 31 -6.53 -8.87 20.42
CA LYS A 31 -7.26 -9.23 21.64
C LYS A 31 -6.44 -10.02 22.65
N SER A 32 -5.49 -10.82 22.16
CA SER A 32 -4.55 -11.57 23.01
C SER A 32 -3.31 -10.78 23.41
N GLU A 33 -3.28 -9.46 23.18
CA GLU A 33 -2.17 -8.54 23.50
C GLU A 33 -0.82 -8.98 22.90
N LYS A 34 -0.85 -9.76 21.82
CA LYS A 34 0.37 -10.16 21.08
C LYS A 34 0.81 -9.07 20.12
N ILE A 35 -0.17 -8.33 19.59
CA ILE A 35 0.00 -7.23 18.66
C ILE A 35 -0.72 -6.01 19.24
N ASN A 36 -0.03 -4.87 19.33
CA ASN A 36 -0.64 -3.59 19.69
C ASN A 36 -0.95 -2.80 18.43
N ILE A 37 -2.11 -2.13 18.44
CA ILE A 37 -2.45 -1.11 17.44
C ILE A 37 -1.73 0.17 17.86
N LEU A 38 -0.92 0.72 16.96
CA LEU A 38 -0.29 2.01 17.15
C LEU A 38 -1.22 3.09 16.61
N GLU A 39 -1.41 4.16 17.37
CA GLU A 39 -2.12 5.33 16.85
C GLU A 39 -1.39 5.85 15.61
N SER A 40 -2.14 5.96 14.52
CA SER A 40 -1.68 6.70 13.34
C SER A 40 -1.46 8.13 13.79
N LYS A 41 -0.19 8.52 13.99
CA LYS A 41 0.14 9.94 13.93
C LYS A 41 -0.18 10.32 12.50
N ASN A 42 -1.27 11.07 12.31
CA ASN A 42 -1.62 11.69 11.04
C ASN A 42 -0.37 12.32 10.45
N GLU A 43 0.35 11.59 9.59
CA GLU A 43 1.37 12.18 8.75
C GLU A 43 0.56 13.01 7.77
N ILE A 44 0.58 14.32 8.00
CA ILE A 44 0.02 15.33 7.10
C ILE A 44 0.91 15.32 5.83
N GLU A 45 0.93 14.20 5.10
CA GLU A 45 1.36 14.17 3.71
C GLU A 45 0.18 14.74 2.91
N ILE A 46 0.34 16.02 2.59
CA ILE A 46 -0.48 16.86 1.72
C ILE A 46 -1.21 16.03 0.65
N GLY A 47 -2.50 15.77 0.86
CA GLY A 47 -3.45 15.43 -0.21
C GLY A 47 -4.11 14.05 -0.19
N LEU A 48 -3.73 13.12 0.69
CA LEU A 48 -4.40 11.82 0.80
C LEU A 48 -4.62 11.48 2.27
N ILE A 49 -5.88 11.29 2.67
CA ILE A 49 -6.19 10.64 3.96
C ILE A 49 -5.54 9.26 3.89
N ASP A 50 -4.51 9.09 4.67
CA ASP A 50 -3.71 7.89 4.63
C ASP A 50 -4.38 6.83 5.51
N TYR A 51 -5.20 5.98 4.88
CA TYR A 51 -5.89 4.86 5.53
C TYR A 51 -4.92 3.72 5.86
N ARG A 52 -3.83 4.04 6.56
CA ARG A 52 -2.85 3.09 7.06
C ARG A 52 -3.04 2.88 8.55
N MET A 53 -3.15 1.62 8.94
CA MET A 53 -3.14 1.19 10.33
C MET A 53 -1.77 0.59 10.65
N TYR A 54 -1.21 0.99 11.78
CA TYR A 54 0.09 0.55 12.23
C TYR A 54 -0.07 -0.43 13.38
N TYR A 55 0.69 -1.52 13.31
CA TYR A 55 0.65 -2.59 14.30
C TYR A 55 2.06 -2.88 14.80
N GLN A 56 2.22 -3.24 16.06
CA GLN A 56 3.50 -3.63 16.63
C GLN A 56 3.40 -4.95 17.37
N CYS A 57 4.31 -5.86 17.09
CA CYS A 57 4.44 -7.11 17.82
C CYS A 57 5.02 -6.86 19.21
N ASN A 58 4.32 -7.23 20.28
CA ASN A 58 4.74 -6.91 21.65
C ASN A 58 6.01 -7.65 22.09
N THR A 59 6.25 -8.83 21.50
CA THR A 59 7.41 -9.68 21.82
C THR A 59 8.71 -9.19 21.17
N CYS A 60 8.75 -8.98 19.85
CA CYS A 60 9.99 -8.61 19.14
C CYS A 60 10.00 -7.17 18.62
N LYS A 61 8.97 -6.38 18.92
CA LYS A 61 8.81 -4.96 18.53
C LYS A 61 8.78 -4.69 17.03
N GLU A 62 8.67 -5.73 16.21
CA GLU A 62 8.50 -5.61 14.76
C GLU A 62 7.20 -4.90 14.44
N LYS A 63 7.27 -3.92 13.52
CA LYS A 63 6.14 -3.09 13.10
C LYS A 63 5.61 -3.53 11.75
N PHE A 64 4.30 -3.53 11.65
CA PHE A 64 3.54 -3.86 10.46
C PHE A 64 2.65 -2.68 10.09
N VAL A 65 2.40 -2.55 8.80
CA VAL A 65 1.56 -1.52 8.20
C VAL A 65 0.52 -2.23 7.36
N MET A 66 -0.73 -1.95 7.67
CA MET A 66 -1.89 -2.38 6.90
C MET A 66 -2.43 -1.17 6.14
N SER A 67 -2.63 -1.31 4.84
CA SER A 67 -3.37 -0.35 4.04
C SER A 67 -4.63 -1.01 3.53
N ILE A 68 -5.78 -0.40 3.83
CA ILE A 68 -7.10 -0.87 3.40
C ILE A 68 -7.70 0.19 2.47
N PRO A 69 -7.48 0.10 1.15
CA PRO A 69 -8.24 0.90 0.20
C PRO A 69 -9.66 0.33 0.03
N ASP A 70 -10.55 1.08 -0.62
CA ASP A 70 -11.95 0.70 -0.90
C ASP A 70 -12.14 -0.67 -1.59
N ASN A 71 -11.08 -1.32 -2.07
CA ASN A 71 -11.11 -2.68 -2.61
C ASN A 71 -9.94 -3.53 -2.07
N ALA A 72 -10.23 -4.68 -1.43
CA ALA A 72 -9.24 -5.50 -0.70
C ALA A 72 -8.02 -5.97 -1.53
N TRP A 73 -8.16 -6.20 -2.83
CA TRP A 73 -7.05 -6.60 -3.72
C TRP A 73 -5.98 -5.51 -3.90
N ARG A 74 -6.30 -4.25 -3.56
CA ARG A 74 -5.34 -3.13 -3.57
C ARG A 74 -4.69 -2.87 -2.21
N GLY A 75 -5.16 -3.54 -1.16
CA GLY A 75 -4.60 -3.42 0.19
C GLY A 75 -3.33 -4.22 0.36
N TYR A 76 -2.58 -3.91 1.41
CA TYR A 76 -1.37 -4.65 1.77
C TYR A 76 -1.23 -4.78 3.29
N PHE A 77 -0.51 -5.80 3.72
CA PHE A 77 -0.03 -5.99 5.08
C PHE A 77 1.44 -6.36 5.05
N LEU A 78 2.31 -5.39 5.32
CA LEU A 78 3.77 -5.53 5.18
C LEU A 78 4.47 -5.09 6.45
N THR A 79 5.73 -5.49 6.63
CA THR A 79 6.56 -4.82 7.64
C THR A 79 6.78 -3.35 7.24
N GLU A 80 6.94 -2.46 8.22
CA GLU A 80 7.09 -1.01 8.00
C GLU A 80 8.13 -0.69 6.92
N LYS A 81 9.31 -1.31 7.00
CA LYS A 81 10.38 -1.15 5.99
C LYS A 81 9.90 -1.51 4.57
N LYS A 82 9.22 -2.64 4.41
CA LYS A 82 8.73 -3.10 3.11
C LYS A 82 7.55 -2.28 2.61
N ALA A 83 6.72 -1.75 3.51
CA ALA A 83 5.64 -0.84 3.16
C ALA A 83 6.18 0.46 2.55
N ILE A 84 7.24 1.03 3.14
CA ILE A 84 7.94 2.21 2.61
C ILE A 84 8.50 1.91 1.22
N GLU A 85 9.27 0.82 1.08
CA GLU A 85 9.85 0.41 -0.21
C GLU A 85 8.77 0.16 -1.28
N TYR A 86 7.65 -0.45 -0.90
CA TYR A 86 6.53 -0.71 -1.80
C TYR A 86 5.88 0.59 -2.28
N HIS A 87 5.67 1.53 -1.37
CA HIS A 87 5.07 2.82 -1.68
C HIS A 87 5.98 3.68 -2.57
N GLU A 88 7.29 3.69 -2.33
CA GLU A 88 8.26 4.35 -3.22
C GLU A 88 8.23 3.76 -4.63
N LYS A 89 8.17 2.43 -4.75
CA LYS A 89 8.06 1.75 -6.06
C LYS A 89 6.79 2.16 -6.82
N ILE A 90 5.65 2.27 -6.13
CA ILE A 90 4.40 2.75 -6.73
C ILE A 90 4.55 4.20 -7.19
N LYS A 91 5.04 5.09 -6.32
CA LYS A 91 5.28 6.51 -6.64
C LYS A 91 6.17 6.67 -7.88
N ILE A 92 7.24 5.88 -8.01
CA ILE A 92 8.15 5.91 -9.17
C ILE A 92 7.44 5.39 -10.44
N SER A 93 6.71 4.28 -10.34
CA SER A 93 5.96 3.68 -11.45
C SER A 93 4.92 4.65 -12.01
N ASP A 94 4.15 5.31 -11.14
CA ASP A 94 3.13 6.27 -11.53
C ASP A 94 3.74 7.52 -12.18
N LYS A 95 4.86 8.01 -11.66
CA LYS A 95 5.63 9.10 -12.29
C LYS A 95 6.08 8.73 -13.70
N LYS A 96 6.56 7.49 -13.90
CA LYS A 96 7.00 7.00 -15.22
C LYS A 96 5.83 6.89 -16.19
N LYS A 97 4.68 6.34 -15.77
CA LYS A 97 3.47 6.26 -16.59
C LYS A 97 2.95 7.64 -16.99
N ARG A 98 2.93 8.60 -16.06
CA ARG A 98 2.53 9.98 -16.32
C ARG A 98 3.41 10.61 -17.40
N ASN A 99 4.73 10.48 -17.26
CA ASN A 99 5.66 11.03 -18.24
C ASN A 99 5.51 10.35 -19.62
N GLY A 100 5.31 9.03 -19.66
CA GLY A 100 5.04 8.31 -20.91
C GLY A 100 3.77 8.79 -21.62
N CYS A 101 2.69 9.03 -20.86
CA CYS A 101 1.43 9.55 -21.39
C CYS A 101 1.61 10.95 -22.02
N LEU A 102 2.38 11.83 -21.37
CA LEU A 102 2.67 13.17 -21.91
C LEU A 102 3.43 13.13 -23.23
N VAL A 103 4.39 12.20 -23.39
CA VAL A 103 5.13 12.03 -24.65
C VAL A 103 4.19 11.58 -25.77
N ILE A 104 3.29 10.64 -25.50
CA ILE A 104 2.31 10.17 -26.49
C ILE A 104 1.37 11.30 -26.91
N ILE A 105 0.86 12.09 -25.97
CA ILE A 105 0.00 13.25 -26.25
C ILE A 105 0.74 14.25 -27.13
N PHE A 106 2.01 14.55 -26.82
CA PHE A 106 2.83 15.47 -27.61
C PHE A 106 3.03 15.00 -29.06
N LEU A 107 3.27 13.70 -29.27
CA LEU A 107 3.40 13.12 -30.62
C LEU A 107 2.08 13.18 -31.40
N ILE A 108 0.94 12.94 -30.74
CA ILE A 108 -0.38 13.06 -31.36
C ILE A 108 -0.64 14.50 -31.81
N VAL A 109 -0.31 15.49 -30.98
CA VAL A 109 -0.46 16.92 -31.30
C VAL A 109 0.42 17.32 -32.49
N ILE A 110 1.67 16.87 -32.55
CA ILE A 110 2.54 17.12 -33.71
C ILE A 110 1.95 16.50 -34.97
N PHE A 111 1.44 15.28 -34.89
CA PHE A 111 0.88 14.56 -36.04
C PHE A 111 -0.40 15.22 -36.56
N THR A 112 -1.29 15.70 -35.69
CA THR A 112 -2.48 16.45 -36.10
C THR A 112 -2.12 17.79 -36.74
N ILE A 113 -1.16 18.54 -36.19
CA ILE A 113 -0.70 19.79 -36.80
C ILE A 113 -0.11 19.52 -38.19
N TYR A 114 0.76 18.51 -38.32
CA TYR A 114 1.35 18.14 -39.62
C TYR A 114 0.29 17.78 -40.66
N SER A 115 -0.77 17.08 -40.26
CA SER A 115 -1.87 16.67 -41.15
C SER A 115 -2.81 17.82 -41.54
N ILE A 116 -2.82 18.92 -40.80
CA ILE A 116 -3.61 20.13 -41.11
C ILE A 116 -2.83 21.08 -42.03
N VAL A 117 -1.52 21.17 -41.84
CA VAL A 117 -0.63 22.07 -42.61
C VAL A 117 -0.30 21.51 -44.00
N LYS A 118 -0.39 20.20 -44.18
CA LYS A 118 -0.18 19.50 -45.45
C LYS A 118 -1.51 19.25 -46.16
#